data_AF-A0A7S3LA60-F1
#
_entry.id   AF-A0A7S3LA60-F1
#
_cell.length_a   1.000
_cell.length_b   1.000
_cell.length_c   1.000
_cell.angle_alpha   90.00
_cell.angle_beta   90.00
_cell.angle_gamma   90.00
#
_symmetry.space_group_name_H-M   'P 1'
#
loop_
_entity.id
_entity.type
_entity.pdbx_description
1 polymer ?
#
loop_
_entity_poly.entity_id
_entity_poly.type
_entity_poly.pdbx_seq_one_letter_code
_entity_poly.pdbx_strand_id
1 'polypeptide(L)'
;MVPVNPMYYLQHAWDNTNSAWGKAAIVLFYSFVWIQILWAVQILIVPLAGFGCFVNEGTDTEVLLMSGMLRELNVFTIGFFLYSDRGGIKVWNVGMVFAVYLVFVIVWLSSFGSSFVEHYPSCKDVNTGWNNVAWVTLVWATLAFVAAFMDDGMGQGSGAGGESAPLLS
;
A
#
# COMPACT_ATOMS: atom_id res chain seq x y z
N MET A 1 -27.49 -0.75 -8.36
CA MET A 1 -26.36 0.20 -8.25
C MET A 1 -25.63 -0.13 -6.96
N VAL A 2 -24.33 -0.42 -7.03
CA VAL A 2 -23.51 -0.56 -5.82
C VAL A 2 -23.46 0.81 -5.15
N PRO A 3 -23.71 0.91 -3.83
CA PRO A 3 -23.54 2.16 -3.14
C PRO A 3 -22.09 2.64 -3.34
N VAL A 4 -21.89 3.91 -3.68
CA VAL A 4 -20.57 4.56 -3.63
C VAL A 4 -20.24 4.83 -2.15
N ASN A 5 -20.29 3.79 -1.33
CA ASN A 5 -19.89 3.83 0.05
C ASN A 5 -18.58 3.02 0.16
N PRO A 6 -17.43 3.68 0.34
CA PRO A 6 -16.14 2.97 0.49
C PRO A 6 -16.12 2.06 1.72
N MET A 7 -17.05 2.26 2.67
CA MET A 7 -17.20 1.40 3.84
C MET A 7 -18.03 0.15 3.59
N TYR A 8 -18.66 0.00 2.42
CA TYR A 8 -19.56 -1.14 2.15
C TYR A 8 -18.82 -2.48 2.27
N TYR A 9 -17.65 -2.60 1.63
CA TYR A 9 -16.84 -3.83 1.67
C TYR A 9 -16.30 -4.10 3.08
N LEU A 10 -15.88 -3.05 3.80
CA LEU A 10 -15.40 -3.18 5.17
C LEU A 10 -16.51 -3.62 6.13
N GLN A 11 -17.71 -3.02 6.04
CA GLN A 11 -18.86 -3.39 6.86
C GLN A 11 -19.29 -4.82 6.57
N HIS A 12 -19.36 -5.20 5.29
CA HIS A 12 -19.71 -6.55 4.90
C HIS A 12 -18.69 -7.59 5.38
N ALA A 13 -17.39 -7.30 5.26
CA ALA A 13 -16.33 -8.16 5.80
C ALA A 13 -16.46 -8.30 7.33
N TRP A 14 -16.68 -7.18 8.02
CA TRP A 14 -16.76 -7.14 9.48
C TRP A 14 -17.94 -7.93 10.04
N ASP A 15 -19.12 -7.77 9.45
CA ASP A 15 -20.35 -8.43 9.91
C ASP A 15 -20.30 -9.94 9.67
N ASN A 16 -19.57 -10.38 8.64
CA ASN A 16 -19.42 -11.78 8.29
C ASN A 16 -18.29 -12.50 9.02
N THR A 17 -17.44 -11.80 9.79
CA THR A 17 -16.27 -12.37 10.46
C THR A 17 -16.45 -12.47 11.97
N ASN A 18 -16.34 -13.69 12.50
CA ASN A 18 -16.50 -13.97 13.93
C ASN A 18 -15.18 -14.20 14.68
N SER A 19 -14.07 -14.39 13.96
CA SER A 19 -12.76 -14.63 14.56
C SER A 19 -12.05 -13.31 14.92
N ALA A 20 -11.23 -13.32 15.97
CA ALA A 20 -10.40 -12.17 16.33
C ALA A 20 -9.34 -11.88 15.25
N TRP A 21 -8.82 -12.92 14.60
CA TRP A 21 -7.79 -12.81 13.57
C TRP A 21 -8.33 -12.21 12.27
N GLY A 22 -9.53 -12.60 11.84
CA GLY A 22 -10.20 -12.01 10.70
C GLY A 22 -10.53 -10.54 10.95
N LYS A 23 -11.01 -10.17 12.14
CA LYS A 23 -11.23 -8.75 12.50
C LYS A 23 -9.93 -7.93 12.49
N ALA A 24 -8.84 -8.50 13.00
CA ALA A 24 -7.52 -7.87 12.92
C ALA A 24 -7.08 -7.73 11.45
N ALA A 25 -7.28 -8.75 10.62
CA ALA A 25 -6.96 -8.71 9.19
C ALA A 25 -7.74 -7.62 8.45
N ILE A 26 -9.05 -7.49 8.70
CA ILE A 26 -9.90 -6.43 8.12
C ILE A 26 -9.34 -5.07 8.48
N VAL A 27 -9.13 -4.80 9.77
CA VAL A 27 -8.65 -3.49 10.23
C VAL A 27 -7.28 -3.20 9.60
N LEU A 28 -6.33 -4.12 9.71
CA LEU A 28 -4.97 -3.93 9.20
C LEU A 28 -4.94 -3.75 7.69
N PHE A 29 -5.68 -4.55 6.93
CA PHE A 29 -5.70 -4.50 5.47
C PHE A 29 -6.33 -3.21 4.96
N TYR A 30 -7.56 -2.88 5.37
CA TYR A 30 -8.24 -1.70 4.83
C TYR A 30 -7.58 -0.40 5.30
N SER A 31 -7.08 -0.32 6.54
CA SER A 31 -6.33 0.85 6.98
C SER A 31 -5.01 1.01 6.21
N PHE A 32 -4.33 -0.09 5.88
CA PHE A 32 -3.17 -0.08 5.00
C PHE A 32 -3.54 0.40 3.58
N VAL A 33 -4.56 -0.18 2.96
CA VAL A 33 -5.01 0.20 1.61
C VAL A 33 -5.34 1.70 1.53
N TRP A 34 -6.15 2.20 2.45
CA TRP A 34 -6.59 3.59 2.42
C TRP A 34 -5.46 4.58 2.77
N ILE A 35 -4.54 4.25 3.68
CA ILE A 35 -3.40 5.13 3.95
C ILE A 35 -2.46 5.22 2.74
N GLN A 36 -2.25 4.11 2.01
CA GLN A 36 -1.46 4.12 0.78
C GLN A 36 -2.13 4.97 -0.32
N ILE A 37 -3.46 4.88 -0.48
CA ILE A 37 -4.21 5.72 -1.43
C ILE A 37 -4.07 7.20 -1.07
N LEU A 38 -4.23 7.57 0.21
CA LEU A 38 -4.14 8.97 0.66
C LEU A 38 -2.73 9.54 0.42
N TRP A 39 -1.69 8.78 0.75
CA TRP A 39 -0.31 9.18 0.46
C TRP A 39 -0.04 9.30 -1.03
N ALA A 40 -0.56 8.39 -1.84
CA ALA A 40 -0.40 8.46 -3.28
C ALA A 40 -1.05 9.71 -3.87
N VAL A 41 -2.26 10.07 -3.41
CA VAL A 41 -2.93 11.32 -3.79
C VAL A 41 -2.11 12.54 -3.38
N GLN A 42 -1.52 12.54 -2.18
CA GLN A 42 -0.65 13.63 -1.74
C GLN A 42 0.56 13.79 -2.66
N ILE A 43 1.21 12.69 -3.05
CA ILE A 43 2.38 12.71 -3.94
C ILE A 43 1.98 13.14 -5.36
N LEU A 44 0.76 12.87 -5.84
CA LEU A 44 0.30 13.41 -7.12
C LEU A 44 0.27 14.94 -7.13
N ILE A 45 -0.22 15.54 -6.03
CA ILE A 45 -0.35 17.00 -5.91
C ILE A 45 1.02 17.63 -5.66
N VAL A 46 1.80 17.10 -4.71
CA VAL A 46 3.09 17.65 -4.28
C VAL A 46 4.17 16.56 -4.31
N PRO A 47 4.65 16.14 -5.49
CA PRO A 47 5.49 14.94 -5.63
C PRO A 47 6.85 15.04 -4.94
N LEU A 48 7.39 16.25 -4.84
CA LEU A 48 8.71 16.50 -4.26
C LEU A 48 8.63 16.98 -2.80
N ALA A 49 7.47 16.83 -2.15
CA ALA A 49 7.33 17.13 -0.74
C ALA A 49 8.30 16.26 0.09
N GLY A 50 9.16 16.91 0.88
CA GLY A 50 10.19 16.23 1.65
C GLY A 50 11.51 15.98 0.90
N PHE A 51 11.59 16.28 -0.40
CA PHE A 51 12.79 16.12 -1.23
C PHE A 51 13.53 17.46 -1.50
N GLY A 52 13.44 18.43 -0.57
CA GLY A 52 14.03 19.77 -0.76
C GLY A 52 15.54 19.76 -1.04
N CYS A 53 16.28 18.83 -0.41
CA CYS A 53 17.71 18.63 -0.68
C CYS A 53 17.99 18.30 -2.16
N PHE A 54 17.18 17.41 -2.75
CA PHE A 54 17.30 16.99 -4.14
C PHE A 54 16.86 18.07 -5.11
N VAL A 55 15.83 18.86 -4.76
CA VAL A 55 15.41 20.01 -5.57
C VAL A 55 16.50 21.08 -5.65
N ASN A 56 17.32 21.22 -4.61
CA ASN A 56 18.39 22.21 -4.56
C ASN A 56 19.68 21.76 -5.27
N GLU A 57 19.95 20.45 -5.33
CA GLU A 57 21.21 19.90 -5.86
C GLU A 57 21.05 19.25 -7.25
N GLY A 58 19.86 18.73 -7.55
CA GLY A 58 19.56 18.08 -8.81
C GLY A 58 19.44 19.09 -9.95
N THR A 59 19.76 18.64 -11.16
CA THR A 59 19.51 19.42 -12.37
C THR A 59 18.01 19.53 -12.62
N ASP A 60 17.57 20.58 -13.32
CA ASP A 60 16.15 20.77 -13.69
C ASP A 60 15.54 19.53 -14.36
N THR A 61 16.33 18.85 -15.21
CA THR A 61 15.93 17.62 -15.89
C THR A 61 15.73 16.46 -14.91
N GLU A 62 16.64 16.26 -13.96
CA GLU A 62 16.53 15.20 -12.93
C GLU A 62 15.33 15.46 -12.02
N VAL A 63 15.13 16.71 -11.61
CA VAL A 63 14.00 17.11 -10.77
C VAL A 63 12.67 16.86 -11.49
N LEU A 64 12.61 17.21 -12.78
CA LEU A 64 11.43 16.94 -13.62
C LEU A 64 11.18 15.44 -13.79
N LEU A 65 12.22 14.65 -14.07
CA LEU A 65 12.12 13.20 -14.24
C LEU A 65 11.66 12.50 -12.95
N MET A 66 12.25 12.86 -11.80
CA MET A 66 11.85 12.36 -10.49
C MET A 66 10.38 12.70 -10.20
N SER A 67 9.98 13.95 -10.43
CA SER A 67 8.60 14.38 -10.24
C SER A 67 7.62 13.60 -11.13
N GLY A 68 7.99 13.34 -12.39
CA GLY A 68 7.19 12.55 -13.32
C GLY A 68 7.06 11.10 -12.84
N MET A 69 8.19 10.46 -12.53
CA MET A 69 8.24 9.08 -12.02
C MET A 69 7.40 8.90 -10.75
N LEU A 70 7.52 9.81 -9.78
CA LEU A 70 6.76 9.75 -8.54
C LEU A 70 5.25 9.87 -8.81
N ARG A 71 4.84 10.72 -9.76
CA ARG A 71 3.42 10.83 -10.13
C ARG A 71 2.92 9.56 -10.80
N GLU A 72 3.62 9.07 -11.81
CA GLU A 72 3.24 7.85 -12.54
C GLU A 72 3.13 6.63 -11.64
N LEU A 73 4.14 6.44 -10.77
CA LEU A 73 4.12 5.38 -9.77
C LEU A 73 2.90 5.50 -8.85
N ASN A 74 2.55 6.72 -8.42
CA ASN A 74 1.42 6.92 -7.52
C ASN A 74 0.05 6.82 -8.21
N VAL A 75 -0.06 7.10 -9.51
CA VAL A 75 -1.26 6.73 -10.29
C VAL A 75 -1.44 5.21 -10.30
N PHE A 76 -0.35 4.46 -10.55
CA PHE A 76 -0.38 3.00 -10.48
C PHE A 76 -0.76 2.51 -9.08
N THR A 77 -0.16 3.08 -8.03
CA THR A 77 -0.47 2.78 -6.62
C THR A 77 -1.96 2.94 -6.32
N ILE A 78 -2.57 4.06 -6.73
CA ILE A 78 -4.01 4.29 -6.54
C ILE A 78 -4.83 3.21 -7.25
N GLY A 79 -4.52 2.93 -8.52
CA GLY A 79 -5.22 1.90 -9.29
C GLY A 79 -5.11 0.52 -8.66
N PHE A 80 -3.91 0.12 -8.24
CA PHE A 80 -3.64 -1.16 -7.59
C PHE A 80 -4.38 -1.30 -6.26
N PHE A 81 -4.37 -0.27 -5.42
CA PHE A 81 -5.03 -0.31 -4.12
C PHE A 81 -6.55 -0.21 -4.21
N LEU A 82 -7.12 0.52 -5.18
CA LEU A 82 -8.56 0.47 -5.47
C LEU A 82 -9.01 -0.88 -6.02
N TYR A 83 -8.16 -1.53 -6.83
CA TYR A 83 -8.39 -2.92 -7.25
C TYR A 83 -8.39 -3.86 -6.05
N SER A 84 -7.41 -3.68 -5.15
CA SER A 84 -7.28 -4.50 -3.94
C SER A 84 -8.42 -4.30 -2.95
N ASP A 85 -8.92 -3.07 -2.78
CA ASP A 85 -10.10 -2.75 -1.97
C ASP A 85 -11.33 -3.55 -2.45
N ARG A 86 -11.52 -3.63 -3.77
CA ARG A 86 -12.59 -4.45 -4.37
C ARG A 86 -12.37 -5.95 -4.26
N GLY A 87 -11.11 -6.40 -4.18
CA GLY A 87 -10.77 -7.82 -4.03
C GLY A 87 -11.10 -8.39 -2.66
N GLY A 88 -11.36 -7.54 -1.66
CA GLY A 88 -11.72 -7.94 -0.30
C GLY A 88 -10.57 -8.56 0.49
N ILE A 89 -10.87 -9.18 1.64
CA ILE A 89 -9.84 -9.64 2.60
C ILE A 89 -9.31 -11.05 2.34
N LYS A 90 -9.62 -11.63 1.18
CA LYS A 90 -9.18 -12.99 0.84
C LYS A 90 -7.67 -13.11 0.93
N VAL A 91 -7.17 -14.21 1.49
CA VAL A 91 -5.72 -14.45 1.65
C VAL A 91 -4.94 -14.24 0.36
N TRP A 92 -5.50 -14.64 -0.79
CA TRP A 92 -4.88 -14.38 -2.09
C TRP A 92 -4.70 -12.88 -2.40
N ASN A 93 -5.72 -12.06 -2.14
CA ASN A 93 -5.67 -10.62 -2.40
C ASN A 93 -4.72 -9.92 -1.42
N VAL A 94 -4.81 -10.25 -0.12
CA VAL A 94 -3.87 -9.74 0.90
C VAL A 94 -2.44 -10.17 0.60
N GLY A 95 -2.24 -11.42 0.14
CA GLY A 95 -0.96 -11.96 -0.27
C GLY A 95 -0.39 -11.25 -1.51
N MET A 96 -1.23 -10.88 -2.48
CA MET A 96 -0.82 -10.09 -3.64
C MET A 96 -0.34 -8.70 -3.23
N VAL A 97 -1.09 -8.01 -2.35
CA VAL A 97 -0.68 -6.71 -1.81
C VAL A 97 0.64 -6.82 -1.06
N PHE A 98 0.79 -7.83 -0.21
CA PHE A 98 2.05 -8.09 0.50
C PHE A 98 3.22 -8.33 -0.47
N ALA A 99 3.04 -9.19 -1.48
CA ALA A 99 4.09 -9.52 -2.44
C ALA A 99 4.52 -8.31 -3.28
N VAL A 100 3.55 -7.52 -3.80
CA VAL A 100 3.83 -6.29 -4.56
C VAL A 100 4.57 -5.29 -3.68
N TYR A 101 4.13 -5.11 -2.44
CA TYR A 101 4.78 -4.18 -1.52
C TYR A 101 6.19 -4.64 -1.12
N LEU A 102 6.40 -5.95 -0.91
CA LEU A 102 7.70 -6.53 -0.64
C LEU A 102 8.69 -6.29 -1.80
N VAL A 103 8.25 -6.50 -3.04
CA VAL A 103 9.05 -6.21 -4.23
C VAL A 103 9.40 -4.72 -4.29
N PHE A 104 8.44 -3.84 -4.03
CA PHE A 104 8.69 -2.40 -3.98
C PHE A 104 9.77 -2.04 -2.94
N VAL A 105 9.69 -2.57 -1.72
CA VAL A 105 10.68 -2.32 -0.66
C VAL A 105 12.06 -2.86 -1.04
N ILE A 106 12.14 -4.04 -1.65
CA ILE A 106 13.41 -4.62 -2.13
C ILE A 106 14.04 -3.71 -3.19
N VAL A 107 13.27 -3.28 -4.20
CA VAL A 107 13.76 -2.39 -5.26
C VAL A 107 14.21 -1.05 -4.68
N TRP A 108 13.40 -0.47 -3.78
CA TRP A 108 13.73 0.79 -3.10
C TRP A 108 15.04 0.69 -2.32
N LEU A 109 15.17 -0.29 -1.43
CA LEU A 109 16.33 -0.40 -0.54
C LEU A 109 17.61 -0.84 -1.27
N SER A 110 17.49 -1.72 -2.27
CA SER A 110 18.66 -2.27 -2.97
C SER A 110 19.23 -1.34 -4.03
N SER A 111 18.36 -0.65 -4.77
CA SER A 111 18.74 0.04 -6.00
C SER A 111 18.63 1.55 -5.86
N PHE A 112 17.47 2.02 -5.38
CA PHE A 112 17.17 3.45 -5.40
C PHE A 112 17.79 4.19 -4.21
N GLY A 113 17.50 3.77 -2.98
CA GLY A 113 17.90 4.49 -1.77
C GLY A 113 19.41 4.50 -1.52
N SER A 114 20.15 3.48 -1.97
CA SER A 114 21.62 3.43 -1.91
C SER A 114 22.25 4.40 -2.90
N SER A 115 21.88 4.29 -4.17
CA SER A 115 22.40 5.14 -5.26
C SER A 115 22.01 6.61 -5.08
N PHE A 116 20.81 6.88 -4.55
CA PHE A 116 20.31 8.23 -4.32
C PHE A 116 21.14 8.99 -3.29
N VAL A 117 21.53 8.35 -2.17
CA VAL A 117 22.39 9.00 -1.15
C VAL A 117 23.83 9.12 -1.62
N GLU A 118 24.32 8.20 -2.45
CA GLU A 118 25.65 8.31 -3.04
C GLU A 118 25.74 9.53 -3.97
N HIS A 119 24.68 9.79 -4.76
CA HIS A 119 24.63 10.93 -5.68
C HIS A 119 24.25 12.26 -5.00
N TYR A 120 23.39 12.21 -3.98
CA TYR A 120 22.93 13.38 -3.21
C TYR A 120 23.15 13.16 -1.70
N PRO A 121 24.38 13.34 -1.19
CA PRO A 121 24.72 13.06 0.20
C PRO A 121 23.93 13.89 1.23
N SER A 122 23.53 15.12 0.87
CA SER A 122 22.71 15.98 1.74
C SER A 122 21.31 15.42 1.98
N CYS A 123 20.84 14.51 1.12
CA CYS A 123 19.54 13.85 1.25
C CYS A 123 19.55 12.62 2.16
N LYS A 124 20.64 12.35 2.89
CA LYS A 124 20.75 11.18 3.76
C LYS A 124 19.63 11.06 4.79
N ASP A 125 19.23 12.17 5.42
CA ASP A 125 18.17 12.16 6.44
C ASP A 125 16.80 11.90 5.83
N VAL A 126 16.54 12.45 4.64
CA VAL A 126 15.33 12.21 3.86
C VAL A 126 15.23 10.73 3.48
N ASN A 127 16.32 10.15 2.95
CA ASN A 127 16.36 8.73 2.60
C ASN A 127 16.16 7.84 3.84
N THR A 128 16.74 8.22 4.98
CA THR A 128 16.52 7.50 6.25
C THR A 128 15.06 7.53 6.68
N GLY A 129 14.40 8.70 6.55
CA GLY A 129 12.96 8.83 6.78
C GLY A 129 12.11 7.92 5.90
N TRP A 130 12.37 7.91 4.60
CA TRP A 130 11.66 7.04 3.64
C TRP A 130 11.93 5.55 3.88
N ASN A 131 13.16 5.18 4.24
CA ASN A 131 13.48 3.79 4.60
C ASN A 131 12.72 3.33 5.84
N ASN A 132 12.61 4.19 6.87
CA ASN A 132 11.82 3.89 8.06
C ASN A 132 10.34 3.70 7.71
N VAL A 133 9.80 4.57 6.86
CA VAL A 133 8.43 4.44 6.37
C VAL A 133 8.24 3.10 5.65
N ALA A 134 9.13 2.74 4.71
CA ALA A 134 9.08 1.50 3.96
C ALA A 134 9.13 0.24 4.87
N TRP A 135 9.90 0.28 5.95
CA TRP A 135 9.94 -0.82 6.93
C TRP A 135 8.65 -0.91 7.75
N VAL A 136 8.13 0.22 8.25
CA VAL A 136 6.90 0.24 9.04
C VAL A 136 5.72 -0.27 8.22
N THR A 137 5.61 0.16 6.96
CA THR A 137 4.56 -0.31 6.05
C THR A 137 4.74 -1.77 5.65
N LEU A 138 5.97 -2.27 5.49
CA LEU A 138 6.21 -3.70 5.27
C LEU A 138 5.77 -4.53 6.47
N VAL A 139 6.08 -4.10 7.69
CA VAL A 139 5.61 -4.77 8.92
C VAL A 139 4.09 -4.77 8.97
N TRP A 140 3.44 -3.64 8.64
CA TRP A 140 1.99 -3.53 8.58
C TRP A 140 1.38 -4.53 7.57
N ALA A 141 1.89 -4.57 6.34
CA ALA A 141 1.45 -5.51 5.32
C ALA A 141 1.68 -6.97 5.74
N THR A 142 2.80 -7.24 6.42
CA THR A 142 3.11 -8.57 6.97
C THR A 142 2.09 -8.97 8.04
N LEU A 143 1.76 -8.07 8.96
CA LEU A 143 0.76 -8.35 10.02
C LEU A 143 -0.62 -8.59 9.42
N ALA A 144 -1.03 -7.82 8.41
CA ALA A 144 -2.28 -8.05 7.69
C ALA A 144 -2.29 -9.43 7.02
N PHE A 145 -1.20 -9.81 6.37
CA PHE A 145 -1.05 -11.12 5.71
C PHE A 145 -1.08 -12.28 6.71
N VAL A 146 -0.33 -12.19 7.82
CA VAL A 146 -0.31 -13.22 8.86
C VAL A 146 -1.69 -13.38 9.49
N ALA A 147 -2.37 -12.27 9.81
CA ALA A 147 -3.72 -12.31 10.38
C ALA A 147 -4.72 -12.97 9.42
N ALA A 148 -4.67 -12.64 8.12
CA ALA A 148 -5.52 -13.26 7.11
C ALA A 148 -5.22 -14.76 6.94
N PHE A 149 -3.94 -15.15 6.93
CA PHE A 149 -3.53 -16.55 6.82
C PHE A 149 -3.94 -17.38 8.04
N MET A 150 -3.84 -16.81 9.24
CA MET A 150 -4.30 -17.47 10.47
C MET A 150 -5.82 -17.67 10.46
N ASP A 151 -6.59 -16.68 10.02
CA ASP A 151 -8.05 -16.81 9.89
C ASP A 151 -8.45 -17.96 8.94
N ASP A 152 -7.82 -18.03 7.77
CA ASP A 152 -8.06 -19.09 6.78
C ASP A 152 -7.65 -20.48 7.30
N GLY A 153 -6.47 -20.58 7.92
CA GLY A 153 -5.96 -21.83 8.48
C GLY A 153 -6.76 -22.37 9.67
N MET A 154 -7.51 -21.51 10.38
CA MET A 154 -8.38 -21.94 11.48
C MET A 154 -9.71 -22.55 11.01
N GLY A 155 -9.98 -22.60 9.70
CA GLY A 155 -11.18 -23.24 9.16
C GLY A 155 -12.49 -22.56 9.58
N GLN A 156 -12.42 -21.44 10.31
CA GLN A 156 -13.54 -20.55 10.63
C GLN A 156 -13.79 -19.62 9.44
N GLY A 157 -13.80 -20.21 8.23
CA GLY A 157 -13.92 -19.50 6.96
C GLY A 157 -15.06 -18.51 7.04
N SER A 158 -14.71 -17.23 7.13
CA SER A 158 -15.67 -16.18 7.39
C SER A 158 -15.38 -15.01 6.45
N GLY A 159 -16.34 -14.72 5.57
CA GLY A 159 -16.31 -13.60 4.61
C GLY A 159 -15.93 -13.95 3.16
N ALA A 160 -14.92 -14.81 2.94
CA ALA A 160 -14.32 -15.00 1.60
C ALA A 160 -15.24 -15.60 0.52
N GLY A 161 -16.33 -16.28 0.90
CA GLY A 161 -17.28 -16.88 -0.04
C GLY A 161 -18.25 -15.91 -0.71
N GLY A 162 -18.53 -14.75 -0.08
CA GLY A 162 -19.55 -13.80 -0.54
C GLY A 162 -19.01 -12.58 -1.30
N GLU A 163 -17.75 -12.21 -1.10
CA GLU A 163 -17.20 -10.93 -1.61
C GLU A 163 -16.81 -10.95 -3.10
N SER A 164 -16.81 -12.13 -3.74
CA SER A 164 -16.48 -12.28 -5.17
C SER A 164 -17.68 -12.55 -6.06
N ALA A 165 -18.91 -12.27 -5.61
CA ALA A 165 -20.01 -12.20 -6.57
C ALA A 165 -19.73 -11.03 -7.53
N PRO A 166 -19.55 -11.28 -8.84
CA PRO A 166 -19.51 -10.18 -9.81
C PRO A 166 -20.80 -9.38 -9.66
N LEU A 167 -20.73 -8.08 -9.92
CA LEU A 167 -21.88 -7.17 -9.89
C LEU A 167 -22.87 -7.40 -11.05
N LEU A 168 -23.25 -8.65 -11.26
CA LEU A 168 -24.22 -9.13 -12.24
C LEU A 168 -25.03 -10.27 -11.61
N SER A 169 -25.93 -9.92 -10.70
CA SER A 169 -27.22 -10.60 -10.52
C SER A 169 -28.27 -9.55 -10.20
#